data_AF-T0Z6J1-F1
#
_entry.id   AF-T0Z6J1-F1
#
_cell.length_a   1.000
_cell.length_b   1.000
_cell.length_c   1.000
_cell.angle_alpha   90.00
_cell.angle_beta   90.00
_cell.angle_gamma   90.00
#
_symmetry.space_group_name_H-M   'P 1'
#
loop_
_entity.id
_entity.type
_entity.pdbx_description
1 polymer ?
#
loop_
_entity_poly.entity_id
_entity_poly.type
_entity_poly.pdbx_seq_one_letter_code
_entity_poly.pdbx_strand_id
1 'polypeptide(L)'
;LKTKGYNLEHNFGHGRQFLSNTLATLNILSFLLHTALEWWDEDYRVVRSFGTRQEFFQEIRAFTSRFYFESWGQLMQFLLDDCAPVPDSG
;
A
#
# COMPACT_ATOMS: atom_id res chain seq x y z
N LEU A 1 -25.58 10.24 -20.74
CA LEU A 1 -24.48 9.50 -20.10
C LEU A 1 -24.38 9.92 -18.63
N LYS A 2 -24.92 9.11 -17.71
CA LYS A 2 -24.60 9.20 -16.27
C LYS A 2 -23.78 7.95 -15.93
N THR A 3 -22.61 8.18 -15.37
CA THR A 3 -21.55 7.23 -15.11
C THR A 3 -21.95 6.24 -14.02
N LYS A 4 -21.82 4.96 -14.35
CA LYS A 4 -21.87 3.74 -13.54
C LYS A 4 -21.96 3.97 -12.02
N GLY A 5 -23.13 3.62 -11.47
CA GLY A 5 -23.39 3.57 -10.04
C GLY A 5 -22.40 2.65 -9.33
N TYR A 6 -21.72 3.22 -8.35
CA TYR A 6 -21.03 2.49 -7.29
C TYR A 6 -22.10 1.73 -6.48
N ASN A 7 -22.48 0.55 -6.97
CA ASN A 7 -23.36 -0.38 -6.27
C ASN A 7 -22.58 -1.09 -5.17
N LEU A 8 -22.22 -0.35 -4.12
CA LEU A 8 -21.91 -0.97 -2.83
C LEU A 8 -23.18 -1.62 -2.22
N GLU A 9 -24.36 -1.27 -2.74
CA GLU A 9 -25.67 -1.79 -2.35
C GLU A 9 -25.97 -3.23 -2.77
N HIS A 10 -25.16 -3.85 -3.65
CA HIS A 10 -25.42 -5.24 -4.04
C HIS A 10 -24.70 -6.29 -3.17
N ASN A 11 -23.94 -5.87 -2.17
CA ASN A 11 -23.46 -6.75 -1.09
C ASN A 11 -24.50 -6.94 0.04
N PHE A 12 -25.74 -6.50 -0.17
CA PHE A 12 -26.83 -6.54 0.82
C PHE A 12 -27.69 -7.81 0.74
N GLY A 13 -27.33 -8.78 -0.10
CA GLY A 13 -28.19 -9.93 -0.40
C GLY A 13 -28.42 -10.87 0.77
N HIS A 14 -27.39 -11.54 1.29
CA HIS A 14 -27.60 -12.65 2.23
C HIS A 14 -26.40 -12.80 3.19
N GLY A 15 -26.59 -12.42 4.46
CA GLY A 15 -25.97 -13.16 5.58
C GLY A 15 -24.89 -12.53 6.45
N ARG A 16 -24.38 -11.31 6.24
CA ARG A 16 -23.47 -10.65 7.23
C ARG A 16 -23.63 -9.13 7.24
N GLN A 17 -24.49 -8.62 8.13
CA GLN A 17 -24.93 -7.21 8.23
C GLN A 17 -23.82 -6.13 8.36
N PHE A 18 -22.57 -6.50 8.56
CA PHE A 18 -21.47 -5.53 8.71
C PHE A 18 -20.32 -5.74 7.73
N LEU A 19 -20.30 -6.81 6.93
CA LEU A 19 -19.13 -7.13 6.09
C LEU A 19 -18.87 -6.07 5.03
N SER A 20 -19.93 -5.59 4.36
CA SER A 20 -19.83 -4.52 3.36
C SER A 20 -19.35 -3.20 3.98
N ASN A 21 -19.86 -2.86 5.17
CA ASN A 21 -19.44 -1.67 5.91
C ASN A 21 -17.99 -1.77 6.41
N THR A 22 -17.58 -2.94 6.91
CA THR A 22 -16.19 -3.21 7.31
C THR A 22 -15.25 -3.11 6.11
N LEU A 23 -15.58 -3.72 4.97
CA LEU A 23 -14.77 -3.61 3.75
C LEU A 23 -14.71 -2.16 3.23
N ALA A 24 -15.82 -1.43 3.26
CA ALA A 24 -15.84 -0.02 2.89
C ALA A 24 -14.94 0.82 3.81
N THR A 25 -15.03 0.59 5.12
CA THR A 25 -14.19 1.26 6.13
C THR A 25 -12.71 0.95 5.93
N LEU A 26 -12.35 -0.32 5.66
CA LEU A 26 -10.97 -0.72 5.39
C LEU A 26 -10.43 -0.11 4.09
N ASN A 27 -11.26 0.03 3.05
CA ASN A 27 -10.86 0.70 1.81
C ASN A 27 -10.60 2.20 2.04
N ILE A 28 -11.48 2.88 2.78
CA ILE A 28 -11.29 4.30 3.13
C ILE A 28 -10.03 4.46 4.00
N LEU A 29 -9.86 3.59 5.00
CA LEU A 29 -8.69 3.62 5.88
C LEU A 29 -7.40 3.37 5.11
N SER A 30 -7.39 2.42 4.16
CA SER A 30 -6.25 2.18 3.28
C SER A 30 -5.90 3.45 2.50
N PHE A 31 -6.88 4.09 1.88
CA PHE A 31 -6.65 5.35 1.14
C PHE A 31 -6.08 6.44 2.04
N LEU A 32 -6.67 6.66 3.22
CA LEU A 32 -6.21 7.66 4.18
C LEU A 32 -4.79 7.37 4.69
N LEU A 33 -4.48 6.11 4.98
CA LEU A 33 -3.14 5.70 5.41
C LEU A 33 -2.11 5.98 4.32
N HIS A 34 -2.41 5.65 3.06
CA HIS A 34 -1.52 5.95 1.95
C HIS A 34 -1.29 7.45 1.78
N THR A 35 -2.35 8.27 1.89
CA THR A 35 -2.21 9.73 1.85
C THR A 35 -1.38 10.25 3.02
N ALA A 36 -1.62 9.77 4.24
CA ALA A 36 -0.85 10.20 5.42
C ALA A 36 0.63 9.84 5.28
N LEU A 37 0.95 8.63 4.82
CA LEU A 37 2.33 8.19 4.59
C LEU A 37 3.03 9.02 3.50
N GLU A 38 2.35 9.35 2.41
CA GLU A 38 2.91 10.24 1.37
C GLU A 38 3.26 11.65 1.90
N TRP A 39 2.60 12.08 2.98
CA TRP A 39 2.80 13.41 3.56
C TRP A 39 3.86 13.44 4.66
N TRP A 40 3.96 12.37 5.46
CA TRP A 40 4.79 12.35 6.67
C TRP A 40 6.05 11.51 6.58
N ASP A 41 6.14 10.61 5.59
CA ASP A 41 7.25 9.67 5.45
C ASP A 41 7.94 9.89 4.10
N GLU A 42 9.08 10.58 4.15
CA GLU A 42 9.87 10.90 2.96
C GLU A 42 10.44 9.65 2.30
N ASP A 43 10.93 8.69 3.10
CA ASP A 43 11.48 7.43 2.61
C ASP A 43 10.37 6.64 1.89
N TYR A 44 9.19 6.50 2.50
CA TYR A 44 8.03 5.87 1.86
C TYR A 44 7.67 6.57 0.55
N ARG A 45 7.64 7.90 0.50
CA ARG A 45 7.33 8.66 -0.71
C ARG A 45 8.31 8.37 -1.84
N VAL A 46 9.59 8.27 -1.51
CA VAL A 46 10.65 7.94 -2.48
C VAL A 46 10.51 6.49 -2.93
N VAL A 47 10.42 5.51 -2.03
CA VAL A 47 10.22 4.09 -2.39
C VAL A 47 8.97 3.92 -3.27
N ARG A 48 7.87 4.56 -2.89
CA ARG A 48 6.59 4.47 -3.61
C ARG A 48 6.65 5.09 -5.00
N SER A 49 7.59 6.00 -5.27
CA SER A 49 7.79 6.61 -6.59
C SER A 49 8.42 5.65 -7.60
N PHE A 50 9.09 4.59 -7.13
CA PHE A 50 9.68 3.57 -7.99
C PHE A 50 8.65 2.52 -8.40
N GLY A 51 8.69 2.18 -9.69
CA GLY A 51 7.84 1.14 -10.27
C GLY A 51 6.33 1.40 -10.13
N THR A 52 5.55 0.36 -10.40
CA THR A 52 4.10 0.36 -10.28
C THR A 52 3.66 0.15 -8.83
N ARG A 53 2.41 0.51 -8.52
CA ARG A 53 1.81 0.21 -7.20
C ARG A 53 1.88 -1.27 -6.86
N GLN A 54 1.73 -2.13 -7.86
CA GLN A 54 1.71 -3.57 -7.67
C GLN A 54 3.11 -4.09 -7.31
N GLU A 55 4.15 -3.64 -8.01
CA GLU A 55 5.55 -3.99 -7.71
C GLU A 55 5.93 -3.54 -6.30
N PHE A 56 5.58 -2.31 -5.90
CA PHE A 56 5.82 -1.81 -4.53
C PHE A 56 5.29 -2.75 -3.43
N PHE A 57 4.04 -3.20 -3.53
CA PHE A 57 3.48 -4.14 -2.55
C PHE A 57 4.05 -5.55 -2.68
N GLN A 58 4.50 -5.94 -3.88
CA GLN A 58 5.19 -7.21 -4.06
C GLN A 58 6.54 -7.20 -3.35
N GLU A 59 7.30 -6.12 -3.41
CA GLU A 59 8.58 -5.99 -2.70
C GLU A 59 8.39 -5.98 -1.19
N ILE A 60 7.44 -5.18 -0.67
CA ILE A 60 7.09 -5.21 0.77
C ILE A 60 6.76 -6.65 1.20
N ARG A 61 5.91 -7.35 0.43
CA ARG A 61 5.55 -8.74 0.74
C ARG A 61 6.78 -9.66 0.65
N ALA A 62 7.63 -9.46 -0.36
CA ALA A 62 8.78 -10.30 -0.60
C ALA A 62 9.77 -10.21 0.57
N PHE A 63 10.09 -9.00 1.01
CA PHE A 63 11.02 -8.78 2.12
C PHE A 63 10.42 -9.20 3.46
N THR A 64 9.19 -8.80 3.78
CA THR A 64 8.55 -9.18 5.05
C THR A 64 8.29 -10.69 5.19
N SER A 65 8.23 -11.43 4.08
CA SER A 65 8.12 -12.89 4.10
C SER A 65 9.44 -13.64 4.37
N ARG A 66 10.58 -12.95 4.23
CA ARG A 66 11.93 -13.56 4.28
C ARG A 66 12.80 -12.99 5.39
N PHE A 67 12.54 -11.74 5.77
CA PHE A 67 13.31 -10.98 6.74
C PHE A 67 12.41 -10.43 7.84
N TYR A 68 12.96 -10.37 9.05
CA TYR A 68 12.35 -9.68 10.17
C TYR A 68 12.91 -8.26 10.24
N PHE A 69 12.03 -7.27 10.39
CA PHE A 69 12.38 -5.86 10.56
C PHE A 69 11.86 -5.39 11.91
N GLU A 70 12.70 -4.69 12.68
CA GLU A 70 12.37 -4.16 14.01
C GLU A 70 11.46 -2.93 13.92
N SER A 71 11.44 -2.24 12.79
CA SER A 71 10.63 -1.05 12.58
C SER A 71 10.23 -0.85 11.12
N TRP A 72 9.22 -0.01 10.92
CA TRP A 72 8.81 0.45 9.59
C TRP A 72 9.93 1.18 8.85
N GLY A 73 10.67 2.05 9.54
CA GLY A 73 11.79 2.79 8.95
C GLY A 73 12.90 1.86 8.45
N GLN A 74 13.20 0.78 9.18
CA GLN A 74 14.17 -0.22 8.74
C GLN A 74 13.74 -0.93 7.45
N LEU A 75 12.44 -1.24 7.30
CA LEU A 75 11.89 -1.79 6.06
C LEU A 75 11.98 -0.79 4.91
N MET A 76 11.64 0.49 5.15
CA MET A 76 11.70 1.53 4.12
C MET A 76 13.12 1.78 3.63
N GLN A 77 14.10 1.87 4.55
CA GLN A 77 15.52 2.00 4.19
C GLN A 77 16.00 0.80 3.36
N PHE A 78 15.60 -0.41 3.73
CA PHE A 78 15.95 -1.60 2.97
C PHE A 78 15.37 -1.59 1.55
N LEU A 79 14.13 -1.12 1.40
CA LEU A 79 13.51 -0.93 0.08
C LEU A 79 14.17 0.21 -0.72
N LEU A 80 14.60 1.30 -0.06
CA LEU A 80 15.33 2.39 -0.71
C LEU A 80 16.67 1.91 -1.26
N ASP A 81 17.41 1.15 -0.48
CA ASP A 81 18.71 0.61 -0.89
C ASP A 81 18.58 -0.34 -2.09
N ASP A 82 17.51 -1.15 -2.14
CA ASP A 82 17.22 -2.04 -3.27
C ASP A 82 16.76 -1.28 -4.53
N CYS A 83 16.04 -0.16 -4.35
CA CYS A 83 15.57 0.67 -5.46
C CYS A 83 16.59 1.70 -5.97
N ALA A 84 17.60 2.06 -5.16
CA ALA A 84 18.64 2.96 -5.57
C ALA A 84 19.53 2.29 -6.64
N PRO A 85 19.82 2.96 -7.77
CA PRO A 85 20.82 2.45 -8.69
C PRO A 85 22.15 2.32 -7.94
N VAL A 86 22.77 1.12 -8.00
CA VAL A 86 24.11 0.90 -7.48
C VAL A 86 25.02 1.98 -8.07
N PRO A 87 25.70 2.82 -7.26
CA PRO A 87 26.60 3.81 -7.81
C PRO A 87 27.67 3.07 -8.62
N ASP A 88 27.78 3.41 -9.91
CA ASP A 88 28.75 2.84 -10.83
C ASP A 88 30.14 2.92 -10.19
N SER A 89 30.61 1.80 -9.65
CA SER A 89 31.99 1.63 -9.23
C SER A 89 32.82 1.56 -10.51
N GLY A 90 33.40 2.71 -10.87
CA GLY A 90 34.28 2.89 -12.03
C GLY A 90 35.53 2.04 -12.00
#